data_AF-A0A534AFA2-F1
#
_entry.id   AF-A0A534AFA2-F1
#
_cell.length_a   1.000
_cell.length_b   1.000
_cell.length_c   1.000
_cell.angle_alpha   90.00
_cell.angle_beta   90.00
_cell.angle_gamma   90.00
#
_symmetry.space_group_name_H-M   'P 1'
#
loop_
_entity.id
_entity.type
_entity.pdbx_description
1 polymer ?
#
loop_
_entity_poly.entity_id
_entity_poly.type
_entity_poly.pdbx_seq_one_letter_code
_entity_poly.pdbx_strand_id
1 'polypeptide(L)'
;MRVVTVLGVLVVSAAGTVSAQHAHQLEFGGYGIFTRYDQAFQLDNQFGGGGRLGFFLNDVFGIEVDGNVSFANLKNAPSPIPPNINHTQVRIGSVSLILNSGGNKSILYLLGGYSRIDMGVNPPYNFALNAVHGGIGERFFIGNHMALRLEARGYYAPKNCCLTGQNVFQASGSAGLSFFLGGGGVPEEKVPEIPKAKRDSILAAGGQVPKAPQPR
;
A
#
# COMPACT_ATOMS: atom_id res chain seq x y z
N MET A 1 22.09 -8.25 25.14
CA MET A 1 20.81 -7.51 25.20
C MET A 1 21.07 -6.01 25.35
N ARG A 2 21.58 -5.36 24.29
CA ARG A 2 21.80 -3.89 24.24
C ARG A 2 21.59 -3.29 22.84
N VAL A 3 21.05 -4.07 21.90
CA VAL A 3 20.81 -3.65 20.51
C VAL A 3 19.30 -3.55 20.20
N VAL A 4 18.44 -4.00 21.11
CA VAL A 4 16.97 -3.99 20.90
C VAL A 4 16.33 -2.66 21.34
N THR A 5 17.06 -1.78 22.03
CA THR A 5 16.46 -0.59 22.67
C THR A 5 16.54 0.70 21.84
N VAL A 6 17.21 0.70 20.67
CA VAL A 6 17.45 1.96 19.91
C VAL A 6 16.45 2.19 18.76
N LEU A 7 15.65 1.19 18.38
CA LEU A 7 14.61 1.35 17.35
C LEU A 7 13.26 1.90 17.87
N GLY A 8 13.13 2.12 19.18
CA GLY A 8 11.85 2.43 19.83
C GLY A 8 11.55 3.90 20.15
N VAL A 9 12.42 4.87 19.80
CA VAL A 9 12.29 6.26 20.33
C VAL A 9 12.15 7.35 19.26
N LEU A 10 12.10 7.03 17.96
CA LEU A 10 12.01 8.04 16.89
C LEU A 10 10.60 8.25 16.30
N VAL A 11 9.53 8.05 17.09
CA VAL A 11 8.13 8.28 16.64
C VAL A 11 7.42 9.42 17.39
N VAL A 12 8.07 10.07 18.37
CA VAL A 12 7.40 11.11 19.18
C VAL A 12 7.97 12.49 18.87
N SER A 13 7.63 13.07 17.72
CA SER A 13 7.70 14.53 17.51
C SER A 13 7.16 14.94 16.13
N ALA A 14 5.85 14.87 15.93
CA ALA A 14 5.16 15.62 14.87
C ALA A 14 3.68 15.85 15.24
N ALA A 15 3.42 16.37 16.43
CA ALA A 15 2.13 16.97 16.76
C ALA A 15 2.17 18.46 16.39
N GLY A 16 1.97 18.76 15.10
CA GLY A 16 1.77 20.11 14.58
C GLY A 16 0.31 20.30 14.18
N THR A 17 -0.34 21.26 14.82
CA THR A 17 -1.78 21.58 14.74
C THR A 17 -2.23 22.14 13.39
N VAL A 18 -3.41 21.72 12.87
CA VAL A 18 -4.59 22.55 12.50
C VAL A 18 -5.53 21.82 11.50
N SER A 19 -6.81 21.76 11.89
CA SER A 19 -8.06 21.62 11.10
C SER A 19 -8.24 20.47 10.10
N ALA A 20 -8.83 19.39 10.64
CA ALA A 20 -9.98 18.63 10.12
C ALA A 20 -9.83 17.82 8.81
N GLN A 21 -10.13 16.52 8.93
CA GLN A 21 -10.77 15.63 7.93
C GLN A 21 -9.97 14.56 7.18
N HIS A 22 -9.11 13.71 7.79
CA HIS A 22 -8.86 12.36 7.20
C HIS A 22 -8.82 11.21 8.23
N ALA A 23 -9.48 11.36 9.39
CA ALA A 23 -9.77 10.20 10.25
C ALA A 23 -10.95 9.39 9.70
N HIS A 24 -10.84 8.05 9.71
CA HIS A 24 -11.84 7.08 9.23
C HIS A 24 -12.04 7.09 7.72
N GLN A 25 -10.95 7.23 6.99
CA GLN A 25 -10.97 7.22 5.54
C GLN A 25 -10.83 5.80 4.98
N LEU A 26 -11.59 5.50 3.93
CA LEU A 26 -11.53 4.22 3.25
C LEU A 26 -10.82 4.37 1.89
N GLU A 27 -9.75 3.60 1.71
CA GLU A 27 -9.02 3.45 0.44
C GLU A 27 -9.37 2.09 -0.18
N PHE A 28 -9.68 2.06 -1.46
CA PHE A 28 -9.73 0.80 -2.21
C PHE A 28 -8.98 0.96 -3.52
N GLY A 29 -8.37 -0.12 -4.00
CA GLY A 29 -7.53 -0.01 -5.17
C GLY A 29 -7.23 -1.34 -5.82
N GLY A 30 -6.81 -1.26 -7.07
CA GLY A 30 -6.30 -2.37 -7.86
C GLY A 30 -4.85 -2.14 -8.24
N TYR A 31 -4.08 -3.20 -8.34
CA TYR A 31 -2.66 -3.11 -8.68
C TYR A 31 -2.19 -4.29 -9.53
N GLY A 32 -1.22 -4.00 -10.40
CA GLY A 32 -0.35 -5.00 -10.99
C GLY A 32 0.83 -5.26 -10.04
N ILE A 33 1.26 -6.50 -9.97
CA ILE A 33 2.39 -6.91 -9.13
C ILE A 33 3.37 -7.74 -9.96
N PHE A 34 4.66 -7.51 -9.76
CA PHE A 34 5.72 -8.38 -10.24
C PHE A 34 6.40 -9.02 -9.03
N THR A 35 6.42 -10.35 -9.00
CA THR A 35 7.01 -11.11 -7.89
C THR A 35 8.24 -11.84 -8.36
N ARG A 36 9.36 -11.59 -7.68
CA ARG A 36 10.56 -12.42 -7.75
C ARG A 36 10.46 -13.49 -6.69
N TYR A 37 10.13 -14.71 -7.12
CA TYR A 37 10.02 -15.86 -6.23
C TYR A 37 11.39 -16.32 -5.76
N ASP A 38 11.42 -16.85 -4.54
CA ASP A 38 12.58 -17.54 -4.01
C ASP A 38 12.91 -18.77 -4.87
N GLN A 39 14.19 -19.10 -4.99
CA GLN A 39 14.66 -20.27 -5.72
C GLN A 39 14.14 -21.58 -5.12
N ALA A 40 13.87 -21.61 -3.81
CA ALA A 40 13.25 -22.74 -3.13
C ALA A 40 11.89 -23.12 -3.75
N PHE A 41 11.18 -22.17 -4.35
CA PHE A 41 9.91 -22.43 -5.02
C PHE A 41 10.07 -22.99 -6.43
N GLN A 42 11.24 -22.94 -7.06
CA GLN A 42 11.41 -23.36 -8.47
C GLN A 42 10.40 -22.70 -9.43
N LEU A 43 9.96 -21.48 -9.12
CA LEU A 43 9.04 -20.69 -9.95
C LEU A 43 9.77 -19.59 -10.70
N ASP A 44 9.29 -19.30 -11.91
CA ASP A 44 9.68 -18.12 -12.66
C ASP A 44 9.09 -16.85 -12.07
N ASN A 45 9.84 -15.75 -12.22
CA ASN A 45 9.36 -14.45 -11.79
C ASN A 45 8.17 -14.07 -12.67
N GLN A 46 7.08 -13.62 -12.05
CA GLN A 46 5.81 -13.54 -12.75
C GLN A 46 5.05 -12.27 -12.39
N PHE A 47 4.27 -11.80 -13.37
CA PHE A 47 3.27 -10.76 -13.18
C PHE A 47 1.95 -11.34 -12.67
N GLY A 48 1.32 -10.59 -11.78
CA GLY A 48 -0.01 -10.87 -11.26
C GLY A 48 -0.82 -9.60 -11.10
N GLY A 49 -2.01 -9.77 -10.53
CA GLY A 49 -2.93 -8.69 -10.21
C GLY A 49 -3.52 -8.88 -8.84
N GLY A 50 -3.89 -7.76 -8.20
CA GLY A 50 -4.50 -7.79 -6.89
C GLY A 50 -5.37 -6.58 -6.61
N GLY A 51 -6.09 -6.69 -5.50
CA GLY A 51 -6.90 -5.63 -4.93
C GLY A 51 -6.50 -5.38 -3.48
N ARG A 52 -6.77 -4.16 -3.02
CA ARG A 52 -6.53 -3.75 -1.64
C ARG A 52 -7.68 -2.92 -1.11
N LEU A 53 -7.88 -3.00 0.19
CA LEU A 53 -8.83 -2.21 0.96
C LEU A 53 -8.12 -1.72 2.22
N GLY A 54 -7.92 -0.42 2.31
CA GLY A 54 -7.35 0.29 3.44
C GLY A 54 -8.40 1.04 4.24
N PHE A 55 -8.22 1.08 5.56
CA PHE A 55 -8.97 1.92 6.47
C PHE A 55 -7.99 2.71 7.34
N PHE A 56 -8.00 4.04 7.19
CA PHE A 56 -7.13 4.94 7.93
C PHE A 56 -7.84 5.46 9.17
N LEU A 57 -7.30 5.11 10.34
CA LEU A 57 -7.84 5.58 11.61
C LEU A 57 -7.53 7.08 11.79
N ASN A 58 -6.39 7.52 11.28
CA ASN A 58 -5.95 8.90 11.21
C ASN A 58 -4.93 9.06 10.07
N ASP A 59 -4.38 10.26 9.93
CA ASP A 59 -3.46 10.62 8.84
C ASP A 59 -2.14 9.83 8.87
N VAL A 60 -1.80 9.20 10.02
CA VAL A 60 -0.56 8.45 10.25
C VAL A 60 -0.80 6.93 10.20
N PHE A 61 -1.87 6.44 10.82
CA PHE A 61 -2.11 5.02 11.04
C PHE A 61 -3.28 4.51 10.21
N GLY A 62 -3.04 3.42 9.48
CA GLY A 62 -4.06 2.69 8.76
C GLY A 62 -3.90 1.18 8.89
N ILE A 63 -4.98 0.46 8.61
CA ILE A 63 -4.97 -0.99 8.45
C ILE A 63 -5.36 -1.28 7.01
N GLU A 64 -4.68 -2.23 6.37
CA GLU A 64 -4.98 -2.65 5.02
C GLU A 64 -5.13 -4.16 4.94
N VAL A 65 -6.13 -4.60 4.19
CA VAL A 65 -6.26 -5.97 3.72
C VAL A 65 -6.05 -5.98 2.22
N ASP A 66 -5.22 -6.90 1.74
CA ASP A 66 -4.96 -7.06 0.31
C ASP A 66 -4.98 -8.52 -0.10
N GLY A 67 -5.27 -8.74 -1.37
CA GLY A 67 -5.30 -10.04 -2.00
C GLY A 67 -4.76 -9.95 -3.41
N ASN A 68 -3.83 -10.84 -3.77
CA ASN A 68 -3.30 -10.92 -5.13
C ASN A 68 -3.20 -12.36 -5.63
N VAL A 69 -3.19 -12.48 -6.95
CA VAL A 69 -3.06 -13.74 -7.67
C VAL A 69 -2.06 -13.60 -8.81
N SER A 70 -1.21 -14.61 -8.94
CA SER A 70 -0.21 -14.74 -10.01
C SER A 70 -0.24 -16.16 -10.56
N PHE A 71 -0.04 -16.32 -11.87
CA PHE A 71 0.05 -17.62 -12.54
C PHE A 71 1.51 -17.88 -12.91
N ALA A 72 2.28 -18.40 -11.97
CA ALA A 72 3.72 -18.58 -12.10
C ALA A 72 4.05 -19.87 -12.86
N ASN A 73 4.97 -19.78 -13.81
CA ASN A 73 5.48 -20.95 -14.51
C ASN A 73 6.52 -21.69 -13.65
N LEU A 74 6.57 -23.01 -13.78
CA LEU A 74 7.57 -23.84 -13.12
C LEU A 74 8.87 -23.79 -13.94
N LYS A 75 10.00 -23.41 -13.30
CA LYS A 75 11.34 -23.38 -13.93
C LYS A 75 11.80 -24.76 -14.38
N ASN A 76 11.53 -25.74 -13.52
CA ASN A 76 11.70 -27.15 -13.78
C ASN A 76 10.39 -27.79 -13.32
N ALA A 77 9.69 -28.54 -14.16
CA ALA A 77 8.62 -29.40 -13.66
C ALA A 77 9.32 -30.57 -12.94
N PRO A 78 9.40 -30.63 -11.60
CA PRO A 78 10.00 -31.77 -10.93
C PRO A 78 9.23 -33.04 -11.34
N SER A 79 9.93 -34.08 -11.76
CA SER A 79 9.34 -35.41 -11.87
C SER A 79 8.80 -35.81 -10.49
N PRO A 80 7.52 -36.18 -10.33
CA PRO A 80 6.64 -36.82 -11.31
C PRO A 80 5.50 -35.93 -11.85
N ILE A 81 5.69 -34.62 -12.00
CA ILE A 81 4.67 -33.74 -12.57
C ILE A 81 4.41 -34.14 -14.04
N PRO A 82 3.16 -34.42 -14.44
CA PRO A 82 2.81 -34.70 -15.83
C PRO A 82 3.24 -33.53 -16.72
N PRO A 83 3.78 -33.78 -17.93
CA PRO A 83 4.32 -32.75 -18.84
C PRO A 83 3.31 -31.67 -19.28
N ASN A 84 2.02 -31.83 -18.93
CA ASN A 84 0.94 -30.92 -19.27
C ASN A 84 0.63 -29.88 -18.17
N ILE A 85 1.30 -29.94 -17.00
CA ILE A 85 1.14 -28.95 -15.92
C ILE A 85 2.44 -28.11 -15.83
N ASN A 86 2.41 -26.91 -16.42
CA ASN A 86 3.56 -26.01 -16.49
C ASN A 86 3.40 -24.73 -15.67
N HIS A 87 2.23 -24.51 -15.05
CA HIS A 87 1.91 -23.31 -14.29
C HIS A 87 1.24 -23.66 -12.95
N THR A 88 1.45 -22.82 -11.96
CA THR A 88 0.76 -22.86 -10.67
C THR A 88 0.13 -21.50 -10.37
N GLN A 89 -1.00 -21.53 -9.66
CA GLN A 89 -1.63 -20.32 -9.18
C GLN A 89 -1.12 -20.02 -7.77
N VAL A 90 -0.46 -18.88 -7.59
CA VAL A 90 -0.06 -18.38 -6.28
C VAL A 90 -1.05 -17.30 -5.85
N ARG A 91 -1.69 -17.51 -4.69
CA ARG A 91 -2.59 -16.54 -4.08
C ARG A 91 -1.97 -16.02 -2.79
N ILE A 92 -1.94 -14.72 -2.60
CA ILE A 92 -1.43 -14.11 -1.37
C ILE A 92 -2.54 -13.24 -0.79
N GLY A 93 -2.92 -13.54 0.45
CA GLY A 93 -3.81 -12.69 1.24
C GLY A 93 -3.04 -12.09 2.42
N SER A 94 -3.12 -10.77 2.59
CA SER A 94 -2.32 -10.04 3.57
C SER A 94 -3.19 -9.14 4.44
N VAL A 95 -2.75 -8.96 5.68
CA VAL A 95 -3.25 -7.91 6.58
C VAL A 95 -2.04 -7.10 7.05
N SER A 96 -2.09 -5.78 6.90
CA SER A 96 -0.98 -4.87 7.09
C SER A 96 -1.37 -3.70 7.98
N LEU A 97 -0.46 -3.29 8.85
CA LEU A 97 -0.48 -1.95 9.44
C LEU A 97 0.29 -1.00 8.52
N ILE A 98 -0.24 0.21 8.32
CA ILE A 98 0.34 1.25 7.49
C ILE A 98 0.71 2.44 8.38
N LEU A 99 1.92 2.96 8.16
CA LEU A 99 2.45 4.18 8.76
C LEU A 99 2.74 5.20 7.66
N ASN A 100 1.95 6.26 7.60
CA ASN A 100 2.11 7.34 6.65
C ASN A 100 3.01 8.44 7.23
N SER A 101 3.84 9.05 6.38
CA SER A 101 4.79 10.09 6.78
C SER A 101 4.22 11.52 6.76
N GLY A 102 2.99 11.73 6.25
CA GLY A 102 2.41 13.05 6.02
C GLY A 102 3.11 13.82 4.88
N GLY A 103 2.34 14.38 3.93
CA GLY A 103 2.91 15.12 2.80
C GLY A 103 1.84 15.76 1.90
N ASN A 104 2.23 16.77 1.11
CA ASN A 104 1.26 17.65 0.41
C ASN A 104 0.89 17.21 -1.02
N LYS A 105 1.68 16.33 -1.66
CA LYS A 105 1.43 15.86 -3.04
C LYS A 105 1.69 14.38 -3.19
N SER A 106 2.64 13.89 -2.41
CA SER A 106 2.83 12.47 -2.19
C SER A 106 2.88 12.16 -0.70
N ILE A 107 2.46 10.94 -0.37
CA ILE A 107 2.58 10.37 0.96
C ILE A 107 3.46 9.13 0.84
N LEU A 108 4.65 9.22 1.43
CA LEU A 108 5.49 8.05 1.69
C LEU A 108 4.88 7.27 2.86
N TYR A 109 4.86 5.95 2.75
CA TYR A 109 4.37 5.08 3.80
C TYR A 109 5.21 3.83 3.94
N LEU A 110 5.25 3.33 5.17
CA LEU A 110 5.74 2.01 5.51
C LEU A 110 4.55 1.10 5.78
N LEU A 111 4.70 -0.18 5.48
CA LEU A 111 3.72 -1.19 5.84
C LEU A 111 4.41 -2.42 6.41
N GLY A 112 3.73 -3.09 7.33
CA GLY A 112 4.20 -4.35 7.88
C GLY A 112 3.05 -5.18 8.41
N GLY A 113 3.16 -6.49 8.31
CA GLY A 113 2.08 -7.36 8.74
C GLY A 113 2.30 -8.83 8.47
N TYR A 114 1.19 -9.52 8.29
CA TYR A 114 1.13 -10.96 8.09
C TYR A 114 0.47 -11.30 6.77
N SER A 115 1.03 -12.29 6.08
CA SER A 115 0.58 -12.80 4.80
C SER A 115 0.39 -14.31 4.83
N ARG A 116 -0.67 -14.78 4.20
CA ARG A 116 -0.87 -16.19 3.88
C ARG A 116 -0.65 -16.40 2.39
N ILE A 117 0.30 -17.25 2.04
CA ILE A 117 0.67 -17.58 0.66
C ILE A 117 0.14 -18.98 0.37
N ASP A 118 -0.88 -19.07 -0.47
CA ASP A 118 -1.49 -20.31 -0.89
C ASP A 118 -0.98 -20.68 -2.29
N MET A 119 -0.24 -21.78 -2.35
CA MET A 119 0.35 -22.32 -3.56
C MET A 119 -0.64 -23.36 -4.08
N GLY A 120 -1.41 -22.98 -5.09
CA GLY A 120 -2.16 -23.83 -6.03
C GLY A 120 -3.15 -24.85 -5.46
N VAL A 121 -3.81 -25.56 -6.37
CA VAL A 121 -4.64 -26.75 -6.05
C VAL A 121 -4.02 -28.05 -6.57
N ASN A 122 -3.02 -27.94 -7.47
CA ASN A 122 -2.41 -29.07 -8.14
C ASN A 122 -1.09 -29.44 -7.46
N PRO A 123 -0.89 -30.71 -7.04
CA PRO A 123 0.42 -31.18 -6.58
C PRO A 123 1.54 -30.86 -7.59
N PRO A 124 2.74 -30.50 -7.13
CA PRO A 124 3.23 -30.44 -5.75
C PRO A 124 2.97 -29.09 -5.04
N TYR A 125 2.36 -28.12 -5.73
CA TYR A 125 1.99 -26.82 -5.17
C TYR A 125 0.53 -26.87 -4.71
N ASN A 126 0.28 -27.60 -3.62
CA ASN A 126 -1.02 -27.69 -2.96
C ASN A 126 -0.87 -27.43 -1.44
N PHE A 127 -0.12 -26.39 -1.10
CA PHE A 127 0.22 -26.07 0.29
C PHE A 127 0.10 -24.58 0.56
N ALA A 128 -0.11 -24.25 1.83
CA ALA A 128 -0.14 -22.86 2.29
C ALA A 128 1.04 -22.56 3.22
N LEU A 129 1.55 -21.34 3.12
CA LEU A 129 2.62 -20.80 3.94
C LEU A 129 2.09 -19.57 4.66
N ASN A 130 2.74 -19.29 5.78
CA ASN A 130 2.53 -18.09 6.54
C ASN A 130 3.83 -17.30 6.51
N ALA A 131 3.73 -16.02 6.17
CA ALA A 131 4.85 -15.12 6.04
C ALA A 131 4.60 -13.86 6.84
N VAL A 132 5.67 -13.29 7.40
CA VAL A 132 5.67 -11.89 7.81
C VAL A 132 6.13 -11.05 6.64
N HIS A 133 5.56 -9.87 6.47
CA HIS A 133 5.93 -8.98 5.37
C HIS A 133 6.20 -7.58 5.86
N GLY A 134 7.03 -6.89 5.09
CA GLY A 134 7.36 -5.48 5.28
C GLY A 134 7.52 -4.82 3.93
N GLY A 135 7.14 -3.55 3.84
CA GLY A 135 7.22 -2.81 2.59
C GLY A 135 7.30 -1.31 2.81
N ILE A 136 7.64 -0.66 1.71
CA ILE A 136 7.68 0.79 1.59
C ILE A 136 6.97 1.14 0.29
N GLY A 137 6.24 2.24 0.30
CA GLY A 137 5.65 2.74 -0.91
C GLY A 137 5.35 4.21 -0.83
N GLU A 138 4.92 4.73 -1.97
CA GLU A 138 4.58 6.13 -2.14
C GLU A 138 3.24 6.24 -2.86
N ARG A 139 2.39 7.13 -2.38
CA ARG A 139 1.12 7.52 -3.01
C ARG A 139 1.30 8.89 -3.64
N PHE A 140 1.05 9.02 -4.93
CA PHE A 140 1.02 10.29 -5.66
C PHE A 140 -0.43 10.66 -5.94
N PHE A 141 -0.92 11.73 -5.32
CA PHE A 141 -2.32 12.11 -5.45
C PHE A 141 -2.60 12.78 -6.79
N ILE A 142 -3.66 12.32 -7.45
CA ILE A 142 -4.20 12.86 -8.70
C ILE A 142 -5.58 13.40 -8.35
N GLY A 143 -5.61 14.69 -7.97
CA GLY A 143 -6.80 15.32 -7.41
C GLY A 143 -7.13 14.81 -6.01
N ASN A 144 -8.40 14.92 -5.61
CA ASN A 144 -8.80 14.69 -4.22
C ASN A 144 -9.21 13.25 -3.92
N HIS A 145 -9.45 12.41 -4.93
CA HIS A 145 -10.05 11.08 -4.72
C HIS A 145 -9.23 9.93 -5.29
N MET A 146 -8.13 10.21 -5.98
CA MET A 146 -7.34 9.18 -6.65
C MET A 146 -5.87 9.37 -6.33
N ALA A 147 -5.13 8.28 -6.21
CA ALA A 147 -3.68 8.28 -6.14
C ALA A 147 -3.09 7.15 -6.96
N LEU A 148 -1.96 7.42 -7.60
CA LEU A 148 -1.06 6.38 -8.09
C LEU A 148 -0.24 5.87 -6.90
N ARG A 149 -0.21 4.55 -6.69
CA ARG A 149 0.53 3.92 -5.61
C ARG A 149 1.61 3.01 -6.16
N LEU A 150 2.84 3.27 -5.77
CA LEU A 150 4.00 2.41 -6.01
C LEU A 150 4.41 1.78 -4.68
N GLU A 151 4.75 0.50 -4.70
CA GLU A 151 5.10 -0.24 -3.48
C GLU A 151 6.15 -1.32 -3.76
N ALA A 152 7.15 -1.41 -2.90
CA ALA A 152 8.06 -2.54 -2.81
C ALA A 152 7.81 -3.29 -1.50
N ARG A 153 7.67 -4.61 -1.56
CA ARG A 153 7.35 -5.46 -0.43
C ARG A 153 8.21 -6.72 -0.41
N GLY A 154 8.72 -7.10 0.76
CA GLY A 154 9.38 -8.36 1.01
C GLY A 154 8.52 -9.26 1.89
N TYR A 155 8.51 -10.56 1.60
CA TYR A 155 7.82 -11.58 2.38
C TYR A 155 8.83 -12.59 2.88
N TYR A 156 8.82 -12.84 4.18
CA TYR A 156 9.66 -13.82 4.85
C TYR A 156 8.79 -14.90 5.48
N ALA A 157 8.92 -16.13 4.99
CA ALA A 157 8.29 -17.31 5.56
C ALA A 157 9.35 -18.12 6.32
N PRO A 158 9.23 -18.27 7.66
CA PRO A 158 10.11 -19.14 8.41
C PRO A 158 9.85 -20.62 8.09
N LYS A 159 10.80 -21.48 8.49
CA LYS A 159 10.76 -22.94 8.27
C LYS A 159 9.36 -23.54 8.37
N ASN A 160 8.98 -24.23 7.31
CA ASN A 160 7.68 -24.84 7.14
C ASN A 160 7.83 -26.33 6.76
N CYS A 161 6.77 -27.10 6.98
CA CYS A 161 6.76 -28.54 6.72
C CYS A 161 6.84 -28.91 5.23
N CYS A 162 6.50 -27.99 4.32
CA CYS A 162 6.34 -28.29 2.89
C CYS A 162 7.58 -27.98 2.03
N LEU A 163 8.56 -27.23 2.54
CA LEU A 163 9.80 -26.85 1.82
C LEU A 163 11.05 -27.25 2.61
N THR A 164 11.08 -28.51 3.09
CA THR A 164 12.26 -29.15 3.71
C THR A 164 12.92 -28.32 4.83
N GLY A 165 12.13 -27.57 5.60
CA GLY A 165 12.63 -26.73 6.69
C GLY A 165 13.53 -25.57 6.24
N GLN A 166 13.39 -25.10 5.01
CA GLN A 166 14.06 -23.89 4.52
C GLN A 166 13.28 -22.63 4.90
N ASN A 167 14.01 -21.53 5.11
CA ASN A 167 13.40 -20.22 5.17
C ASN A 167 13.27 -19.68 3.75
N VAL A 168 12.18 -18.99 3.46
CA VAL A 168 11.91 -18.49 2.13
C VAL A 168 11.74 -16.98 2.18
N PHE A 169 12.42 -16.29 1.26
CA PHE A 169 12.28 -14.86 1.07
C PHE A 169 11.94 -14.54 -0.39
N GLN A 170 10.81 -13.87 -0.60
CA GLN A 170 10.42 -13.37 -1.91
C GLN A 170 10.20 -11.85 -1.85
N ALA A 171 10.46 -11.19 -2.98
CA ALA A 171 10.31 -9.74 -3.11
C ALA A 171 9.33 -9.43 -4.24
N SER A 172 8.53 -8.39 -4.05
CA SER A 172 7.57 -7.93 -5.06
C SER A 172 7.61 -6.42 -5.21
N GLY A 173 7.46 -5.96 -6.45
CA GLY A 173 7.14 -4.57 -6.76
C GLY A 173 5.69 -4.50 -7.27
N SER A 174 4.94 -3.49 -6.85
CA SER A 174 3.59 -3.26 -7.34
C SER A 174 3.38 -1.80 -7.75
N ALA A 175 2.51 -1.62 -8.73
CA ALA A 175 2.03 -0.33 -9.19
C ALA A 175 0.51 -0.43 -9.40
N GLY A 176 -0.22 0.56 -8.91
CA GLY A 176 -1.68 0.53 -8.99
C GLY A 176 -2.32 1.86 -8.70
N LEU A 177 -3.64 1.88 -8.81
CA LEU A 177 -4.46 3.04 -8.49
C LEU A 177 -5.23 2.79 -7.20
N SER A 178 -5.33 3.82 -6.40
CA SER A 178 -6.07 3.86 -5.15
C SER A 178 -7.12 4.97 -5.21
N PHE A 179 -8.32 4.66 -4.75
CA PHE A 179 -9.45 5.57 -4.67
C PHE A 179 -9.87 5.78 -3.22
N PHE A 180 -10.24 7.01 -2.89
CA PHE A 180 -10.52 7.42 -1.52
C PHE A 180 -11.97 7.91 -1.36
N LEU A 181 -12.71 7.22 -0.50
CA LEU A 181 -14.04 7.63 -0.05
C LEU A 181 -13.89 8.69 1.05
N GLY A 182 -14.46 9.88 0.84
CA GLY A 182 -14.34 11.03 1.75
C GLY A 182 -13.28 12.07 1.39
N GLY A 183 -12.54 11.86 0.28
CA GLY A 183 -11.43 12.73 -0.12
C GLY A 183 -10.14 12.34 0.60
N GLY A 184 -9.02 12.25 -0.12
CA GLY A 184 -7.70 11.87 0.37
C GLY A 184 -6.55 12.70 -0.15
N GLY A 185 -6.81 13.57 -1.12
CA GLY A 185 -5.88 14.66 -1.44
C GLY A 185 -5.95 15.76 -0.39
N VAL A 186 -4.87 16.54 -0.31
CA VAL A 186 -4.80 17.74 0.54
C VAL A 186 -6.06 18.59 0.35
N PRO A 187 -6.67 19.11 1.42
CA PRO A 187 -7.77 20.04 1.30
C PRO A 187 -7.37 21.14 0.34
N GLU A 188 -8.15 21.33 -0.72
CA GLU A 188 -8.06 22.55 -1.51
C GLU A 188 -8.21 23.70 -0.51
N GLU A 189 -7.18 24.56 -0.41
CA GLU A 189 -7.18 25.67 0.51
C GLU A 189 -8.42 26.51 0.17
N LYS A 190 -9.47 26.35 0.99
CA LYS A 190 -10.68 27.15 0.86
C LYS A 190 -10.23 28.57 1.09
N VAL A 191 -10.06 29.32 -0.01
CA VAL A 191 -9.82 30.75 0.02
C VAL A 191 -10.86 31.32 0.97
N PRO A 192 -10.46 31.89 2.13
CA PRO A 192 -11.42 32.30 3.13
C PRO A 192 -12.40 33.25 2.46
N GLU A 193 -13.66 32.84 2.40
CA GLU A 193 -14.70 33.63 1.75
C GLU A 193 -14.81 34.93 2.55
N ILE A 194 -14.34 36.04 1.96
CA ILE A 194 -14.36 37.33 2.65
C ILE A 194 -15.80 37.59 3.09
N PRO A 195 -16.08 37.73 4.40
CA PRO A 195 -17.44 37.94 4.89
C PRO A 195 -18.08 39.14 4.18
N LYS A 196 -19.35 39.04 3.78
CA LYS A 196 -20.06 40.10 3.02
C LYS A 196 -19.87 41.49 3.64
N ALA A 197 -19.99 41.60 4.97
CA ALA A 197 -19.78 42.86 5.69
C ALA A 197 -18.38 43.49 5.44
N LYS A 198 -17.34 42.65 5.34
CA LYS A 198 -15.97 43.09 5.07
C LYS A 198 -15.76 43.42 3.58
N ARG A 199 -16.43 42.70 2.66
CA ARG A 199 -16.47 43.05 1.23
C ARG A 199 -17.11 44.42 1.02
N ASP A 200 -18.27 44.64 1.63
CA ASP A 200 -19.06 45.86 1.47
C ASP A 200 -18.34 47.08 2.07
N SER A 201 -17.59 46.88 3.16
CA SER A 201 -16.75 47.93 3.77
C SER A 201 -15.55 48.31 2.89
N ILE A 202 -14.92 47.34 2.21
CA ILE A 202 -13.80 47.61 1.28
C ILE A 202 -14.32 48.37 0.06
N LEU A 203 -15.48 47.97 -0.48
CA LEU A 203 -16.15 48.66 -1.60
C LEU A 203 -16.60 50.08 -1.21
N ALA A 204 -17.18 50.26 -0.03
CA ALA A 204 -17.60 51.57 0.48
C ALA A 204 -16.43 52.52 0.75
N ALA A 205 -15.25 51.98 1.08
CA ALA A 205 -14.01 52.73 1.23
C ALA A 205 -13.27 53.01 -0.10
N GLY A 206 -13.83 52.63 -1.25
CA GLY A 206 -13.23 52.83 -2.57
C GLY A 206 -12.09 51.85 -2.91
N GLY A 207 -11.90 50.80 -2.12
CA GLY A 207 -10.89 49.77 -2.36
C GLY A 207 -11.36 48.68 -3.33
N GLN A 208 -10.42 48.06 -4.05
CA GLN A 208 -10.70 46.89 -4.88
C GLN A 208 -10.59 45.60 -4.06
N VAL A 209 -11.60 44.73 -4.17
CA VAL A 209 -11.56 43.39 -3.58
C VAL A 209 -10.50 42.55 -4.31
N PRO A 210 -9.60 41.84 -3.59
CA PRO A 210 -8.61 40.98 -4.22
C PRO A 210 -9.29 39.96 -5.14
N LYS A 211 -8.87 39.90 -6.41
CA LYS A 211 -9.36 38.89 -7.36
C LYS A 211 -8.92 37.50 -6.88
N ALA A 212 -9.87 36.58 -6.80
CA ALA A 212 -9.53 35.17 -6.59
C ALA A 212 -8.57 34.71 -7.70
N PRO A 213 -7.51 33.95 -7.37
CA PRO A 213 -6.62 33.39 -8.39
C PRO A 213 -7.45 32.54 -9.37
N GLN A 214 -7.31 32.79 -10.67
CA GLN A 214 -7.94 31.95 -11.67
C GLN A 214 -7.24 30.58 -11.69
N PRO A 215 -8.00 29.47 -11.67
CA PRO A 215 -7.41 28.14 -11.79
C PRO A 215 -6.67 28.01 -13.14
N ARG A 216 -5.42 27.52 -13.10
CA ARG A 216 -4.64 27.12 -14.27
C ARG A 216 -4.91 25.68 -14.62
#